data_AF-A0A8H4JBJ4-F1
#
_entry.id   AF-A0A8H4JBJ4-F1
#
_cell.length_a   1.000
_cell.length_b   1.000
_cell.length_c   1.000
_cell.angle_alpha   90.00
_cell.angle_beta   90.00
_cell.angle_gamma   90.00
#
_symmetry.space_group_name_H-M   'P 1'
#
loop_
_entity.id
_entity.type
_entity.pdbx_description
1 polymer ?
#
loop_
_entity_poly.entity_id
_entity_poly.type
_entity_poly.pdbx_seq_one_letter_code
_entity_poly.pdbx_strand_id
1 'polypeptide(L)'
;MPRKVRLNDGTIAFLKLVHRGDKQFLKNELDTYRKIDGAQLDNMVRISCLHGLVRNNDRVIFGLLLTYIDCECVTLSCAVQPGTQVAQREKWAAQIQEIVGQLHDAGIVWGDAKPDNILIDVNEDAWVIDFGGGYTEGWVPKSLAGTMEGDRIALEKIVEYIRG
;
A
#
# COMPACT_ATOMS: atom_id res chain seq x y z
N MET A 1 -16.17 2.69 -1.75
CA MET A 1 -16.04 4.12 -2.09
C MET A 1 -15.05 4.76 -1.13
N PRO A 2 -13.95 5.36 -1.62
CA PRO A 2 -13.08 6.19 -0.81
C PRO A 2 -13.91 7.26 -0.09
N ARG A 3 -13.63 7.48 1.19
CA ARG A 3 -14.12 8.68 1.86
C ARG A 3 -12.91 9.60 1.99
N LYS A 4 -12.63 10.37 0.94
CA LYS A 4 -11.75 11.54 1.03
C LYS A 4 -12.30 12.42 2.15
N VAL A 5 -11.48 12.68 3.16
CA VAL A 5 -11.85 13.52 4.31
C VAL A 5 -10.87 14.67 4.43
N ARG A 6 -11.37 15.80 4.94
CA ARG A 6 -10.54 16.95 5.29
C ARG A 6 -10.47 17.05 6.81
N LEU A 7 -9.26 17.09 7.35
CA LEU A 7 -8.99 17.28 8.77
C LEU A 7 -9.07 18.77 9.13
N ASN A 8 -9.17 19.07 10.43
CA ASN A 8 -9.36 20.45 10.93
C ASN A 8 -8.18 21.39 10.59
N ASP A 9 -6.98 20.83 10.43
CA ASP A 9 -5.77 21.54 10.02
C ASP A 9 -5.69 21.77 8.50
N GLY A 10 -6.69 21.32 7.73
CA GLY A 10 -6.74 21.40 6.27
C GLY A 10 -6.14 20.19 5.55
N THR A 11 -5.51 19.26 6.27
CA THR A 11 -4.92 18.05 5.70
C THR A 11 -6.00 17.19 5.02
N ILE A 12 -5.73 16.71 3.81
CA ILE A 12 -6.60 15.76 3.11
C ILE A 12 -6.12 14.34 3.42
N ALA A 13 -7.03 13.49 3.88
CA ALA A 13 -6.73 12.10 4.20
C ALA A 13 -7.75 11.13 3.57
N PHE A 14 -7.33 9.87 3.44
CA PHE A 14 -8.20 8.76 3.08
C PHE A 14 -8.68 8.06 4.35
N LEU A 15 -9.99 7.91 4.51
CA LEU A 15 -10.56 7.14 5.62
C LEU A 15 -10.71 5.66 5.23
N LYS A 16 -9.86 4.80 5.79
CA LYS A 16 -10.02 3.34 5.76
C LYS A 16 -10.85 2.90 6.96
N LEU A 17 -12.07 2.40 6.75
CA LEU A 17 -12.88 1.85 7.83
C LEU A 17 -12.38 0.46 8.21
N VAL A 18 -12.38 0.15 9.51
CA VAL A 18 -11.96 -1.16 10.02
C VAL A 18 -13.21 -2.03 10.23
N HIS A 19 -13.24 -3.23 9.66
CA HIS A 19 -14.39 -4.11 9.82
C HIS A 19 -14.37 -4.83 11.18
N ARG A 20 -15.56 -5.19 11.68
CA ARG A 20 -15.70 -5.96 12.92
C ARG A 20 -15.18 -7.39 12.68
N GLY A 21 -14.01 -7.70 13.24
CA GLY A 21 -13.35 -9.01 13.12
C GLY A 21 -11.85 -8.90 12.91
N ASP A 22 -11.39 -7.75 12.41
CA ASP A 22 -10.02 -7.56 11.90
C ASP A 22 -9.00 -7.17 12.98
N LYS A 23 -9.18 -7.60 14.24
CA LYS A 23 -8.31 -7.13 15.34
C LYS A 23 -6.84 -7.44 15.09
N GLN A 24 -6.54 -8.61 14.51
CA GLN A 24 -5.17 -9.01 14.20
C GLN A 24 -4.60 -8.22 13.00
N PHE A 25 -5.37 -8.08 11.93
CA PHE A 25 -4.97 -7.29 10.75
C PHE A 25 -4.77 -5.82 11.11
N LEU A 26 -5.67 -5.22 11.89
CA LEU A 26 -5.53 -3.86 12.40
C LEU A 26 -4.26 -3.71 13.24
N LYS A 27 -3.96 -4.67 14.13
CA LYS A 27 -2.74 -4.63 14.93
C LYS A 27 -1.49 -4.66 14.05
N ASN A 28 -1.44 -5.61 13.10
CA ASN A 28 -0.34 -5.72 12.15
C ASN A 28 -0.17 -4.43 11.34
N GLU A 29 -1.26 -3.89 10.81
CA GLU A 29 -1.25 -2.64 10.02
C GLU A 29 -0.69 -1.46 10.82
N LEU A 30 -1.13 -1.30 12.08
CA LEU A 30 -0.64 -0.26 12.96
C LEU A 30 0.82 -0.46 13.35
N ASP A 31 1.25 -1.70 13.58
CA ASP A 31 2.64 -2.03 13.90
C ASP A 31 3.55 -1.70 12.71
N THR A 32 3.12 -2.00 11.48
CA THR A 32 3.86 -1.65 10.25
C THR A 32 3.94 -0.14 10.03
N TYR A 33 2.82 0.60 10.17
CA TYR A 33 2.85 2.06 10.05
C TYR A 33 3.76 2.73 11.09
N ARG A 34 3.85 2.19 12.32
CA ARG A 34 4.81 2.69 13.31
C ARG A 34 6.26 2.47 12.91
N LYS A 35 6.57 1.35 12.22
CA LYS A 35 7.92 1.11 11.69
C LYS A 35 8.25 2.06 10.55
N ILE A 36 7.30 2.31 9.64
CA ILE A 36 7.43 3.26 8.54
C ILE A 36 7.75 4.67 9.08
N ASP A 37 6.98 5.13 10.06
CA ASP A 37 7.19 6.41 10.74
C ASP A 37 8.55 6.47 11.46
N GLY A 38 8.89 5.42 12.21
CA GLY A 38 10.19 5.32 12.89
C GLY A 38 11.40 5.28 11.94
N ALA A 39 11.22 4.81 10.71
CA ALA A 39 12.23 4.80 9.66
C ALA A 39 12.23 6.08 8.81
N GLN A 40 11.32 7.03 9.05
CA GLN A 40 11.17 8.30 8.31
C GLN A 40 10.96 8.11 6.80
N LEU A 41 10.33 7.00 6.40
CA LEU A 41 10.06 6.70 4.98
C LEU A 41 8.86 7.49 4.44
N ASP A 42 8.06 8.08 5.31
CA ASP A 42 6.82 8.81 5.01
C ASP A 42 7.02 10.01 4.05
N ASN A 43 8.22 10.60 4.04
CA ASN A 43 8.57 11.72 3.16
C ASN A 43 9.52 11.33 2.02
N MET A 44 10.00 10.09 2.01
CA MET A 44 11.03 9.62 1.06
C MET A 44 10.47 8.66 0.02
N VAL A 45 9.39 7.93 0.38
CA VAL A 45 8.86 6.83 -0.42
C VAL A 45 7.39 7.05 -0.72
N ARG A 46 6.95 6.72 -1.94
CA ARG A 46 5.53 6.78 -2.34
C ARG A 46 4.74 5.62 -1.75
N ILE A 47 4.50 5.69 -0.44
CA ILE A 47 3.71 4.73 0.32
C ILE A 47 2.56 5.43 1.05
N SER A 48 1.46 4.72 1.26
CA SER A 48 0.44 5.18 2.20
C SER A 48 1.03 5.26 3.62
N CYS A 49 0.75 6.33 4.35
CA CYS A 49 1.18 6.52 5.73
C CYS A 49 -0.02 6.78 6.65
N LEU A 50 0.14 6.48 7.94
CA LEU A 50 -0.88 6.71 8.96
C LEU A 50 -0.79 8.14 9.52
N HIS A 51 -1.83 8.94 9.30
CA HIS A 51 -1.95 10.28 9.89
C HIS A 51 -2.72 10.29 11.21
N GLY A 52 -3.57 9.28 11.46
CA GLY A 52 -4.34 9.24 12.68
C GLY A 52 -5.34 8.08 12.78
N LEU A 53 -5.98 8.00 13.94
CA LEU A 53 -6.97 6.97 14.27
C LEU A 53 -8.34 7.60 14.46
N VAL A 54 -9.37 6.97 13.90
CA VAL A 54 -10.75 7.34 14.13
C VAL A 54 -11.33 6.44 15.21
N ARG A 55 -11.77 7.06 16.31
CA ARG A 55 -12.26 6.37 17.51
C ARG A 55 -13.63 6.90 17.90
N ASN A 56 -14.46 6.03 18.49
CA ASN A 56 -15.70 6.45 19.13
C ASN A 56 -15.42 6.95 20.57
N ASN A 57 -16.47 7.39 21.27
CA ASN A 57 -16.36 7.87 22.66
C ASN A 57 -15.81 6.82 23.64
N ASP A 58 -16.04 5.52 23.35
CA ASP A 58 -15.52 4.39 24.12
C ASP A 58 -14.08 4.01 23.75
N ARG A 59 -13.39 4.84 22.96
CA ARG A 59 -12.01 4.64 22.45
C ARG A 59 -11.84 3.43 21.53
N VAL A 60 -12.92 2.85 21.03
CA VAL A 60 -12.89 1.78 20.04
C VAL A 60 -12.48 2.39 18.70
N ILE A 61 -11.38 1.88 18.12
CA ILE A 61 -10.92 2.25 16.78
C ILE A 61 -11.88 1.63 15.76
N PHE A 62 -12.40 2.47 14.85
CA PHE A 62 -13.24 2.03 13.75
C PHE A 62 -12.76 2.53 12.39
N GLY A 63 -11.67 3.31 12.35
CA GLY A 63 -11.05 3.73 11.11
C GLY A 63 -9.62 4.22 11.27
N LEU A 64 -8.89 4.22 10.16
CA LEU A 64 -7.56 4.81 9.99
C LEU A 64 -7.66 6.01 9.05
N LEU A 65 -6.96 7.08 9.39
CA LEU A 65 -6.71 8.21 8.51
C LEU A 65 -5.36 7.98 7.84
N LEU A 66 -5.40 7.70 6.54
CA LEU A 66 -4.23 7.39 5.73
C LEU A 66 -3.92 8.52 4.74
N THR A 67 -2.73 8.49 4.14
CA THR A 67 -2.37 9.38 3.03
C THR A 67 -3.41 9.30 1.92
N TYR A 68 -3.94 10.47 1.52
CA TYR A 68 -4.79 10.55 0.35
C TYR A 68 -3.93 10.59 -0.91
N ILE A 69 -4.12 9.60 -1.78
CA ILE A 69 -3.45 9.51 -3.08
C ILE A 69 -4.50 9.82 -4.15
N ASP A 70 -4.25 10.87 -4.93
CA ASP A 70 -5.16 11.25 -6.01
C ASP A 70 -4.92 10.35 -7.22
N CYS A 71 -5.72 9.29 -7.31
CA CYS A 71 -5.53 8.19 -8.27
C CYS A 71 -6.81 7.84 -9.03
N GLU A 72 -7.91 8.58 -8.85
CA GLU A 72 -9.22 8.26 -9.44
C GLU A 72 -9.70 6.80 -9.18
N CYS A 73 -9.21 6.16 -8.12
CA CYS A 73 -9.39 4.74 -7.81
C CYS A 73 -8.71 3.75 -8.79
N VAL A 74 -7.72 4.20 -9.54
CA VAL A 74 -6.96 3.38 -10.48
C VAL A 74 -5.88 2.60 -9.74
N THR A 75 -6.03 1.29 -9.73
CA THR A 75 -4.98 0.35 -9.32
C THR A 75 -4.07 0.02 -10.50
N LEU A 76 -2.89 -0.53 -10.23
CA LEU A 76 -2.01 -1.05 -11.26
C LEU A 76 -2.70 -2.15 -12.09
N SER A 77 -3.54 -3.00 -11.45
CA SER A 77 -4.34 -4.01 -12.15
C SER A 77 -5.31 -3.41 -13.19
N CYS A 78 -5.80 -2.20 -12.96
CA CYS A 78 -6.62 -1.47 -13.94
C CYS A 78 -5.77 -0.75 -14.99
N ALA A 79 -4.62 -0.19 -14.59
CA ALA A 79 -3.78 0.66 -15.44
C ALA A 79 -2.98 -0.11 -16.50
N VAL A 80 -2.58 -1.35 -16.21
CA VAL A 80 -1.85 -2.19 -17.17
C VAL A 80 -2.83 -2.73 -18.22
N GLN A 81 -2.77 -2.16 -19.42
CA GLN A 81 -3.62 -2.51 -20.57
C GLN A 81 -2.75 -2.81 -21.81
N PRO A 82 -3.23 -3.57 -22.81
CA PRO A 82 -2.45 -3.89 -24.01
C PRO A 82 -1.88 -2.68 -24.76
N GLY A 83 -2.50 -1.50 -24.63
CA GLY A 83 -2.04 -0.24 -25.24
C GLY A 83 -1.10 0.61 -24.38
N THR A 84 -0.84 0.22 -23.12
CA THR A 84 0.02 0.99 -22.22
C THR A 84 1.45 1.02 -22.74
N GLN A 85 2.03 2.22 -22.85
CA GLN A 85 3.37 2.41 -23.41
C GLN A 85 4.43 1.64 -22.60
N VAL A 86 5.40 1.05 -23.31
CA VAL A 86 6.51 0.30 -22.68
C VAL A 86 7.27 1.17 -21.68
N ALA A 87 7.55 2.44 -22.02
CA ALA A 87 8.23 3.36 -21.11
C ALA A 87 7.45 3.58 -19.79
N GLN A 88 6.11 3.62 -19.86
CA GLN A 88 5.26 3.79 -18.69
C GLN A 88 5.26 2.53 -17.81
N ARG A 89 5.19 1.35 -18.44
CA ARG A 89 5.33 0.05 -17.75
C ARG A 89 6.69 -0.07 -17.04
N GLU A 90 7.78 0.29 -17.71
CA GLU A 90 9.12 0.27 -17.10
C GLU A 90 9.25 1.29 -15.96
N LYS A 91 8.64 2.48 -16.10
CA LYS A 91 8.58 3.46 -15.00
C LYS A 91 7.91 2.87 -13.76
N TRP A 92 6.74 2.26 -13.91
CA TRP A 92 6.04 1.65 -12.78
C TRP A 92 6.86 0.51 -12.16
N ALA A 93 7.41 -0.38 -12.98
CA ALA A 93 8.25 -1.48 -12.49
C ALA A 93 9.43 -0.95 -11.65
N ALA A 94 10.15 0.06 -12.15
CA ALA A 94 11.27 0.67 -11.43
C ALA A 94 10.84 1.31 -10.10
N GLN A 95 9.76 2.09 -10.11
CA GLN A 95 9.22 2.72 -8.89
C GLN A 95 8.82 1.69 -7.84
N ILE A 96 8.11 0.63 -8.24
CA ILE A 96 7.65 -0.42 -7.32
C ILE A 96 8.85 -1.18 -6.74
N GLN A 97 9.85 -1.50 -7.56
CA GLN A 97 11.07 -2.15 -7.10
C GLN A 97 11.84 -1.27 -6.09
N GLU A 98 11.96 0.02 -6.38
CA GLU A 98 12.61 0.98 -5.48
C GLU A 98 11.87 1.12 -4.15
N ILE A 99 10.54 1.24 -4.19
CA ILE A 99 9.70 1.37 -2.98
C ILE A 99 9.84 0.12 -2.10
N VAL A 100 9.71 -1.08 -2.68
CA VAL A 100 9.82 -2.33 -1.92
C VAL A 100 11.24 -2.55 -1.39
N GLY A 101 12.26 -2.19 -2.18
CA GLY A 101 13.66 -2.20 -1.73
C GLY A 101 13.88 -1.33 -0.48
N GLN A 102 13.40 -0.09 -0.50
CA GLN A 102 13.52 0.82 0.64
C GLN A 102 12.76 0.34 1.89
N LEU A 103 11.59 -0.28 1.71
CA LEU A 103 10.88 -0.93 2.82
C LEU A 103 11.71 -2.06 3.42
N HIS A 104 12.26 -2.94 2.58
CA HIS A 104 13.04 -4.10 3.02
C HIS A 104 14.36 -3.69 3.68
N ASP A 105 15.04 -2.67 3.17
CA ASP A 105 16.26 -2.11 3.78
C ASP A 105 15.98 -1.56 5.19
N ALA A 106 14.77 -1.05 5.44
CA ALA A 106 14.30 -0.63 6.76
C ALA A 106 13.77 -1.79 7.63
N GLY A 107 13.82 -3.05 7.15
CA GLY A 107 13.29 -4.23 7.85
C GLY A 107 11.76 -4.28 7.91
N ILE A 108 11.09 -3.63 6.94
CA ILE A 108 9.63 -3.51 6.86
C ILE A 108 9.11 -4.45 5.77
N VAL A 109 8.18 -5.32 6.15
CA VAL A 109 7.47 -6.20 5.23
C VAL A 109 6.23 -5.50 4.72
N TRP A 110 5.97 -5.55 3.40
CA TRP A 110 4.72 -5.06 2.81
C TRP A 110 3.57 -6.02 3.13
N GLY A 111 3.75 -7.31 2.88
CA GLY A 111 2.95 -8.39 3.46
C GLY A 111 1.64 -8.74 2.75
N ASP A 112 1.20 -7.95 1.77
CA ASP A 112 0.13 -8.32 0.81
C ASP A 112 0.44 -7.73 -0.59
N ALA A 113 1.64 -8.00 -1.08
CA ALA A 113 2.12 -7.50 -2.36
C ALA A 113 1.30 -8.05 -3.54
N LYS A 114 0.60 -7.16 -4.25
CA LYS A 114 -0.18 -7.44 -5.47
C LYS A 114 -0.49 -6.14 -6.22
N PRO A 115 -0.83 -6.19 -7.52
CA PRO A 115 -1.21 -5.01 -8.31
C PRO A 115 -2.40 -4.23 -7.79
N ASP A 116 -3.35 -4.88 -7.10
CA ASP A 116 -4.52 -4.19 -6.52
C ASP A 116 -4.15 -3.30 -5.32
N ASN A 117 -3.00 -3.57 -4.69
CA ASN A 117 -2.45 -2.76 -3.58
C ASN A 117 -1.42 -1.74 -4.08
N ILE A 118 -1.42 -1.46 -5.39
CA ILE A 118 -0.61 -0.41 -6.01
C ILE A 118 -1.56 0.56 -6.68
N LEU A 119 -1.51 1.83 -6.31
CA LEU A 119 -2.28 2.89 -6.95
C LEU A 119 -1.42 3.62 -7.98
N ILE A 120 -2.03 4.04 -9.09
CA ILE A 120 -1.42 4.94 -10.05
C ILE A 120 -2.03 6.32 -9.85
N ASP A 121 -1.21 7.30 -9.46
CA ASP A 121 -1.69 8.66 -9.24
C ASP A 121 -1.89 9.42 -10.55
N VAL A 122 -2.46 10.63 -10.46
CA VAL A 122 -2.69 11.53 -11.61
C VAL A 122 -1.42 11.96 -12.36
N ASN A 123 -0.23 11.73 -11.78
CA ASN A 123 1.07 11.98 -12.43
C ASN A 123 1.66 10.69 -13.03
N GLU A 124 0.87 9.62 -13.13
CA GLU A 124 1.29 8.31 -13.62
C GLU A 124 2.43 7.71 -12.77
N ASP A 125 2.49 8.03 -11.47
CA ASP A 125 3.43 7.47 -10.50
C ASP A 125 2.78 6.35 -9.69
N ALA A 126 3.55 5.29 -9.43
CA ALA A 126 3.10 4.16 -8.61
C ALA A 126 3.23 4.47 -7.11
N TRP A 127 2.21 4.10 -6.35
CA TRP A 127 2.15 4.18 -4.90
C TRP A 127 1.83 2.81 -4.29
N VAL A 128 2.58 2.39 -3.28
CA VAL A 128 2.30 1.16 -2.54
C VAL A 128 1.37 1.45 -1.36
N ILE A 129 0.29 0.69 -1.25
CA ILE A 129 -0.70 0.81 -0.18
C ILE A 129 -0.94 -0.52 0.53
N ASP A 130 -1.74 -0.45 1.59
CA ASP A 130 -2.22 -1.58 2.38
C ASP A 130 -1.13 -2.45 3.04
N PHE A 131 -0.84 -2.12 4.29
CA PHE A 131 0.18 -2.77 5.12
C PHE A 131 -0.43 -3.68 6.21
N GLY A 132 -1.72 -4.02 6.09
CA GLY A 132 -2.39 -4.92 7.04
C GLY A 132 -1.92 -6.38 6.94
N GLY A 133 -1.23 -6.70 5.86
CA GLY A 133 -0.83 -8.05 5.52
C GLY A 133 -2.02 -8.87 5.05
N GLY A 134 -1.73 -10.04 4.50
CA GLY A 134 -2.76 -10.89 3.95
C GLY A 134 -2.16 -12.07 3.20
N TYR A 135 -3.05 -12.84 2.60
CA TYR A 135 -2.67 -13.84 1.62
C TYR A 135 -3.59 -13.70 0.43
N THR A 136 -3.00 -13.38 -0.71
CA THR A 136 -3.69 -13.38 -2.00
C THR A 136 -3.15 -14.53 -2.84
N GLU A 137 -4.03 -15.47 -3.18
CA GLU A 137 -3.68 -16.60 -4.03
C GLU A 137 -3.13 -16.12 -5.39
N GLY A 138 -2.12 -16.82 -5.90
CA GLY A 138 -1.46 -16.48 -7.17
C GLY A 138 -0.24 -15.57 -7.01
N TRP A 139 -0.19 -14.71 -5.99
CA TRP A 139 0.92 -13.77 -5.79
C TRP A 139 2.06 -14.37 -4.97
N VAL A 140 1.79 -14.87 -3.77
CA VAL A 140 2.82 -15.38 -2.86
C VAL A 140 2.51 -16.85 -2.50
N PRO A 141 3.50 -17.74 -2.34
CA PRO A 141 3.26 -19.03 -1.71
C PRO A 141 2.73 -18.86 -0.28
N LYS A 142 1.70 -19.62 0.11
CA LYS A 142 1.05 -19.44 1.43
C LYS A 142 2.02 -19.53 2.62
N SER A 143 3.08 -20.34 2.52
CA SER A 143 4.12 -20.48 3.53
C SER A 143 5.00 -19.24 3.72
N LEU A 144 5.00 -18.32 2.75
CA LEU A 144 5.81 -17.10 2.73
C LEU A 144 4.96 -15.82 2.88
N ALA A 145 3.65 -15.95 3.09
CA ALA A 145 2.76 -14.82 3.31
C ALA A 145 3.23 -13.98 4.52
N GLY A 146 3.28 -12.66 4.35
CA GLY A 146 3.74 -11.75 5.41
C GLY A 146 5.25 -11.81 5.71
N THR A 147 6.08 -12.21 4.73
CA THR A 147 7.55 -12.24 4.86
C THR A 147 8.23 -11.42 3.76
N MET A 148 9.45 -10.93 3.99
CA MET A 148 10.24 -10.21 2.96
C MET A 148 10.52 -11.09 1.74
N GLU A 149 10.76 -12.40 1.93
CA GLU A 149 10.94 -13.32 0.81
C GLU A 149 9.64 -13.49 0.02
N GLY A 150 8.49 -13.50 0.69
CA GLY A 150 7.19 -13.48 0.04
C GLY A 150 6.96 -12.22 -0.80
N ASP A 151 7.31 -11.05 -0.25
CA ASP A 151 7.26 -9.78 -0.99
C ASP A 151 8.18 -9.81 -2.22
N ARG A 152 9.37 -10.38 -2.11
CA ARG A 152 10.34 -10.51 -3.22
C ARG A 152 9.77 -11.35 -4.37
N ILE A 153 9.13 -12.48 -4.04
CA ILE A 153 8.46 -13.35 -5.03
C ILE A 153 7.28 -12.63 -5.68
N ALA A 154 6.47 -11.92 -4.90
CA ALA A 154 5.36 -11.14 -5.46
C ALA A 154 5.88 -10.01 -6.35
N LEU A 155 6.96 -9.33 -5.96
CA LEU A 155 7.57 -8.25 -6.73
C LEU A 155 8.03 -8.74 -8.11
N GLU A 156 8.70 -9.89 -8.19
CA GLU A 156 9.08 -10.51 -9.46
C GLU A 156 7.87 -10.73 -10.37
N LYS A 157 6.80 -11.31 -9.82
CA LYS A 157 5.55 -11.53 -10.57
C LYS A 157 4.84 -10.25 -10.98
N ILE A 158 4.85 -9.22 -10.13
CA ILE A 158 4.27 -7.91 -10.44
C ILE A 158 5.03 -7.30 -11.62
N VAL A 159 6.36 -7.37 -11.61
CA VAL A 159 7.19 -6.88 -12.70
C VAL A 159 6.95 -7.65 -14.00
N GLU A 160 6.82 -8.98 -13.93
CA GLU A 160 6.40 -9.80 -15.08
C GLU A 160 5.01 -9.41 -15.59
N TYR A 161 4.05 -9.23 -14.70
CA TYR A 161 2.69 -8.79 -15.03
C TYR A 161 2.67 -7.42 -15.73
N ILE A 162 3.51 -6.48 -15.28
CA ILE A 162 3.64 -5.15 -15.88
C ILE A 162 4.29 -5.23 -17.26
N ARG A 163 5.20 -6.18 -17.50
CA ARG A 163 5.98 -6.29 -18.74
C ARG A 163 5.34 -7.20 -19.79
N GLY A 164 4.45 -8.11 -19.39
CA GLY A 164 3.66 -8.97 -20.28
C GLY A 164 2.61 -8.21 -21.07
#